data_AF-A0A9X0USH8-F1
#
_entry.id   AF-A0A9X0USH8-F1
#
_cell.length_a   1.000
_cell.length_b   1.000
_cell.length_c   1.000
_cell.angle_alpha   90.00
_cell.angle_beta   90.00
_cell.angle_gamma   90.00
#
_symmetry.space_group_name_H-M   'P 1'
#
loop_
_entity.id
_entity.type
_entity.pdbx_description
1 polymer ?
#
loop_
_entity_poly.entity_id
_entity_poly.type
_entity_poly.pdbx_seq_one_letter_code
_entity_poly.pdbx_strand_id
1 'polypeptide(L)'
;MNYSNFSAKVSFWPNMHFTAIEIVQCGDLYEIYATDISRLAKSKLFVGRTHDKNLADSYAKQFEEWLPKVNREMKLRDIAPLTGNMPSQAFCGKRDLEILPSQAEFLRNPHQW
;
A
#
# COMPACT_ATOMS: atom_id res chain seq x y z
N MET A 1 -11.48 -10.10 7.64
CA MET A 1 -10.38 -9.24 8.14
C MET A 1 -10.88 -8.44 9.35
N ASN A 2 -10.05 -8.10 10.33
CA ASN A 2 -10.44 -7.29 11.50
C ASN A 2 -9.92 -5.84 11.41
N TYR A 3 -10.39 -4.96 12.30
CA TYR A 3 -10.03 -3.54 12.30
C TYR A 3 -8.52 -3.31 12.44
N SER A 4 -7.85 -4.00 13.35
CA SER A 4 -6.41 -3.80 13.59
C SER A 4 -5.56 -4.11 12.35
N ASN A 5 -5.88 -5.19 11.61
CA ASN A 5 -5.20 -5.51 10.35
C ASN A 5 -5.50 -4.48 9.27
N PHE A 6 -6.75 -4.01 9.18
CA PHE A 6 -7.13 -2.98 8.22
C PHE A 6 -6.41 -1.65 8.51
N SER A 7 -6.42 -1.20 9.76
CA SER A 7 -5.75 0.01 10.22
C SER A 7 -4.24 -0.08 9.98
N ALA A 8 -3.59 -1.21 10.26
CA ALA A 8 -2.17 -1.41 9.98
C ALA A 8 -1.86 -1.31 8.48
N LYS A 9 -2.67 -1.95 7.62
CA LYS A 9 -2.50 -1.89 6.15
C LYS A 9 -2.63 -0.47 5.60
N VAL A 10 -3.64 0.27 6.03
CA VAL A 10 -3.89 1.65 5.59
C VAL A 10 -2.80 2.59 6.15
N SER A 11 -2.45 2.43 7.43
CA SER A 11 -1.43 3.25 8.11
C SER A 11 -0.01 3.06 7.58
N PHE A 12 0.27 1.93 6.90
CA PHE A 12 1.56 1.68 6.26
C PHE A 12 1.87 2.69 5.14
N TRP A 13 0.86 3.39 4.62
CA TRP A 13 0.98 4.36 3.54
C TRP A 13 0.67 5.78 4.02
N PRO A 14 1.53 6.40 4.87
CA PRO A 14 1.24 7.69 5.50
C PRO A 14 1.05 8.84 4.51
N ASN A 15 1.63 8.73 3.32
CA ASN A 15 1.52 9.74 2.26
C ASN A 15 0.31 9.53 1.34
N MET A 16 -0.47 8.47 1.53
CA MET A 16 -1.69 8.18 0.76
C MET A 16 -2.92 8.50 1.59
N HIS A 17 -3.94 9.08 0.96
CA HIS A 17 -5.17 9.43 1.65
C HIS A 17 -6.33 8.64 1.05
N PHE A 18 -6.47 7.39 1.46
CA PHE A 18 -7.58 6.55 1.00
C PHE A 18 -8.90 7.10 1.54
N THR A 19 -9.87 7.34 0.65
CA THR A 19 -11.15 7.98 0.98
C THR A 19 -12.37 7.19 0.51
N ALA A 20 -12.19 6.17 -0.32
CA ALA A 20 -13.29 5.34 -0.80
C ALA A 20 -12.91 3.86 -0.83
N ILE A 21 -13.92 2.99 -0.78
CA ILE A 21 -13.77 1.55 -0.99
C ILE A 21 -14.35 1.20 -2.37
N GLU A 22 -13.65 0.37 -3.12
CA GLU A 22 -14.05 -0.10 -4.43
C GLU A 22 -14.08 -1.63 -4.43
N ILE A 23 -15.14 -2.21 -5.00
CA ILE A 23 -15.22 -3.66 -5.28
C ILE A 23 -15.01 -3.86 -6.78
N VAL A 24 -14.10 -4.76 -7.15
CA VAL A 24 -13.83 -5.15 -8.53
C VAL A 24 -14.10 -6.64 -8.68
N GLN A 25 -14.92 -7.01 -9.66
CA GLN A 25 -15.10 -8.42 -10.01
C GLN A 25 -13.97 -8.87 -10.93
N CYS A 26 -13.19 -9.86 -10.50
CA CYS A 26 -12.11 -10.46 -11.24
C CYS A 26 -12.39 -11.97 -11.41
N GLY A 27 -13.06 -12.33 -12.50
CA GLY A 27 -13.56 -13.69 -12.71
C GLY A 27 -14.62 -14.06 -11.67
N ASP A 28 -14.37 -15.14 -10.93
CA ASP A 28 -15.26 -15.66 -9.88
C ASP A 28 -14.99 -15.06 -8.49
N LEU A 29 -14.17 -14.01 -8.44
CA LEU A 29 -13.75 -13.35 -7.21
C LEU A 29 -14.18 -11.88 -7.20
N TYR A 30 -14.52 -11.41 -6.02
CA TYR A 30 -14.75 -10.00 -5.70
C TYR A 30 -13.58 -9.50 -4.88
N GLU A 31 -12.79 -8.62 -5.48
CA GLU A 31 -11.64 -7.97 -4.86
C GLU A 31 -12.05 -6.61 -4.29
N ILE A 32 -11.53 -6.29 -3.11
CA ILE A 32 -11.90 -5.08 -2.37
C ILE A 32 -10.64 -4.22 -2.22
N TYR A 33 -10.76 -2.96 -2.63
CA TYR A 33 -9.68 -1.98 -2.64
C TYR A 33 -10.04 -0.76 -1.82
N ALA A 34 -9.06 -0.19 -1.11
CA ALA A 34 -9.13 1.17 -0.61
C ALA A 34 -8.52 2.11 -1.67
N THR A 35 -9.19 3.20 -1.98
CA THR A 35 -8.80 4.10 -3.08
C THR A 35 -8.64 5.53 -2.61
N ASP A 36 -7.57 6.18 -3.08
CA ASP A 36 -7.38 7.62 -2.93
C ASP A 36 -7.97 8.31 -4.17
N ILE A 37 -9.14 8.94 -3.99
CA ILE A 37 -9.80 9.73 -5.04
C ILE A 37 -9.43 11.21 -4.98
N SER A 38 -8.65 11.61 -3.98
CA SER A 38 -8.31 13.01 -3.69
C SER A 38 -7.19 13.52 -4.61
N ARG A 39 -6.37 12.61 -5.14
CA ARG A 39 -5.20 12.92 -5.97
C ARG A 39 -5.44 12.53 -7.43
N LEU A 40 -4.81 13.28 -8.35
CA LEU A 40 -4.90 13.08 -9.81
C LEU A 40 -4.51 11.65 -10.24
N ALA A 41 -3.66 10.97 -9.47
CA ALA A 41 -3.34 9.56 -9.65
C ALA A 41 -4.21 8.70 -8.70
N LYS A 42 -5.23 8.03 -9.27
CA LYS A 42 -6.04 7.05 -8.53
C LYS A 42 -5.15 5.92 -8.03
N SER A 43 -4.86 5.93 -6.74
CA SER A 43 -4.09 4.85 -6.10
C SER A 43 -5.04 3.85 -5.48
N LYS A 44 -4.81 2.55 -5.72
CA LYS A 44 -5.61 1.45 -5.17
C LYS A 44 -4.76 0.58 -4.25
N LEU A 45 -5.23 0.33 -3.04
CA LEU A 45 -4.64 -0.57 -2.07
C LEU A 45 -5.50 -1.82 -1.93
N PHE A 46 -4.92 -3.00 -2.16
CA PHE A 46 -5.63 -4.26 -1.99
C PHE A 46 -5.90 -4.55 -0.50
N VAL A 47 -7.18 -4.67 -0.17
CA VAL A 47 -7.65 -4.91 1.20
C VAL A 47 -7.90 -6.40 1.40
N GLY A 48 -8.68 -7.02 0.51
CA GLY A 48 -9.01 -8.45 0.56
C GLY A 48 -9.84 -8.89 -0.65
N ARG A 49 -10.24 -10.17 -0.65
CA ARG A 49 -11.10 -10.76 -1.69
C ARG A 49 -12.02 -11.83 -1.13
N THR A 50 -13.11 -12.12 -1.84
CA THR A 50 -14.08 -13.17 -1.50
C THR A 50 -14.75 -13.71 -2.77
N HIS A 51 -15.29 -14.93 -2.72
CA HIS A 51 -16.09 -15.50 -3.81
C HIS A 51 -17.57 -15.10 -3.73
N ASP A 52 -18.03 -14.61 -2.58
CA ASP A 52 -19.42 -14.23 -2.35
C ASP A 52 -19.59 -12.70 -2.43
N LYS A 53 -20.48 -12.26 -3.33
CA LYS A 53 -20.82 -10.85 -3.53
C LYS A 53 -21.42 -10.20 -2.28
N ASN A 54 -22.35 -10.87 -1.60
CA ASN A 54 -23.01 -10.32 -0.41
C ASN A 54 -22.00 -10.13 0.72
N LEU A 55 -21.05 -11.06 0.83
CA LEU A 55 -19.95 -10.95 1.78
C LEU A 55 -19.00 -9.81 1.39
N ALA A 56 -18.73 -9.61 0.09
CA ALA A 56 -17.92 -8.50 -0.39
C ALA A 56 -18.55 -7.14 -0.05
N ASP A 57 -19.85 -7.00 -0.28
CA ASP A 57 -20.62 -5.80 0.05
C ASP A 57 -20.63 -5.53 1.56
N SER A 58 -20.76 -6.59 2.37
CA SER A 58 -20.71 -6.49 3.82
C SER A 58 -19.34 -6.02 4.32
N TYR A 59 -18.26 -6.55 3.74
CA TYR A 59 -16.91 -6.09 4.04
C TYR A 59 -16.66 -4.66 3.57
N ALA A 60 -17.14 -4.28 2.38
CA ALA A 60 -16.98 -2.93 1.87
C ALA A 60 -17.64 -1.90 2.81
N LYS A 61 -18.89 -2.13 3.23
CA LYS A 61 -19.57 -1.27 4.22
C LYS A 61 -18.78 -1.15 5.51
N GLN A 62 -18.27 -2.27 6.03
CA GLN A 62 -17.46 -2.25 7.24
C GLN A 62 -16.15 -1.45 7.07
N PHE A 63 -15.50 -1.57 5.92
CA PHE A 63 -14.27 -0.83 5.65
C PHE A 63 -14.53 0.66 5.40
N GLU A 64 -15.65 1.03 4.79
CA GLU A 64 -16.11 2.42 4.66
C GLU A 64 -16.34 3.09 6.01
N GLU A 65 -16.86 2.36 7.00
CA GLU A 65 -17.02 2.86 8.37
C GLU A 65 -15.68 3.03 9.11
N TRP A 66 -14.68 2.23 8.76
CA TRP A 66 -13.36 2.23 9.41
C TRP A 66 -12.39 3.25 8.81
N LEU A 67 -12.46 3.48 7.50
CA LEU A 67 -11.55 4.37 6.78
C LEU A 67 -11.43 5.77 7.43
N PRO A 68 -12.54 6.46 7.79
CA PRO A 68 -12.46 7.78 8.42
C PRO A 68 -11.82 7.74 9.81
N LYS A 69 -12.00 6.64 10.55
CA LYS A 69 -11.40 6.46 11.88
C LYS A 69 -9.88 6.33 11.76
N VAL A 70 -9.41 5.49 10.83
CA VAL A 70 -7.97 5.31 10.58
C VAL A 70 -7.33 6.60 10.07
N ASN A 71 -7.96 7.30 9.13
CA ASN A 71 -7.44 8.57 8.62
C ASN A 71 -7.33 9.64 9.72
N ARG A 72 -8.31 9.68 10.64
CA ARG A 72 -8.26 10.59 11.80
C ARG A 72 -7.11 10.24 12.73
N GLU A 73 -6.91 8.96 13.03
CA GLU A 73 -5.79 8.48 13.86
C GLU A 73 -4.43 8.81 13.22
N MET A 74 -4.29 8.63 11.91
CA MET A 74 -3.08 8.97 11.17
C MET A 74 -2.80 10.48 11.23
N LYS A 75 -3.82 11.33 11.05
CA LYS A 75 -3.69 12.78 11.14
C LYS A 75 -3.26 13.23 12.54
N LEU A 76 -3.75 12.59 13.61
CA LEU A 76 -3.33 12.90 14.98
C LEU A 76 -1.86 12.53 15.24
N ARG A 77 -1.37 11.43 14.63
CA ARG A 77 0.04 11.04 14.71
C ARG A 77 0.96 12.01 13.97
N ASP A 78 0.48 12.59 12.88
CA ASP A 78 1.22 13.62 12.12
C ASP A 78 1.30 14.97 12.88
N ILE A 79 0.23 15.33 13.60
CA ILE A 79 0.15 16.60 14.34
C ILE A 79 0.90 16.55 15.67
N ALA A 80 1.09 15.37 16.28
CA ALA A 80 1.84 15.24 17.53
C ALA A 80 3.33 15.59 17.30
N PRO A 81 3.81 16.77 17.73
CA PRO A 81 5.22 17.10 17.61
C PRO A 81 5.96 16.26 18.65
N LEU A 82 7.10 15.71 18.23
CA LEU A 82 8.18 15.12 19.02
C LEU A 82 8.21 15.60 20.50
N THR A 83 7.46 14.96 21.39
CA THR A 83 7.70 15.01 22.85
C THR A 83 7.95 13.60 23.34
N GLY A 84 9.12 13.07 23.01
CA GLY A 84 9.55 11.76 23.45
C GLY A 84 10.99 11.57 23.06
N ASN A 85 11.89 11.84 24.00
CA ASN A 85 13.29 11.43 23.93
C ASN A 85 13.40 9.97 23.47
N MET A 86 13.77 9.73 22.22
CA MET A 86 14.29 8.45 21.76
C MET A 86 15.48 8.71 20.83
N PRO A 87 16.60 7.99 21.02
CA PRO A 87 17.83 8.22 20.28
C PRO A 87 17.65 7.82 18.81
N SER A 88 18.22 8.63 17.93
CA SER A 88 18.31 8.41 16.49
C SER A 88 18.78 7.00 16.15
N GLN A 89 17.89 6.15 15.65
CA GLN A 89 18.28 5.10 14.71
C GLN A 89 18.05 5.63 13.30
N ALA A 90 19.15 6.09 12.70
CA ALA A 90 19.22 6.39 11.29
C ALA A 90 18.93 5.11 10.49
N PHE A 91 17.73 4.98 9.94
CA PHE A 91 17.51 4.08 8.81
C PHE A 91 18.15 4.73 7.57
N CYS A 92 19.44 4.46 7.42
CA CYS A 92 20.20 4.73 6.22
C CYS A 92 19.56 3.95 5.07
N GLY A 93 18.94 4.68 4.14
CA GLY A 93 18.51 4.12 2.88
C GLY A 93 19.72 3.64 2.08
N LYS A 94 19.90 2.32 2.03
CA LYS A 94 20.56 1.68 0.89
C LYS A 94 19.48 1.09 0.02
N ARG A 95 19.14 1.80 -1.06
CA ARG A 95 18.55 1.18 -2.24
C ARG A 95 19.72 0.50 -2.95
N ASP A 96 20.00 -0.74 -2.59
CA ASP A 96 20.80 -1.60 -3.47
C ASP A 96 19.88 -1.96 -4.63
N LEU A 97 20.06 -1.19 -5.72
CA LEU A 97 19.48 -1.46 -7.01
C LEU A 97 20.22 -2.69 -7.54
N GLU A 98 19.69 -3.89 -7.27
CA GLU A 98 20.24 -5.12 -7.83
C GLU A 98 20.09 -5.09 -9.35
N ILE A 99 21.17 -4.73 -10.04
CA ILE A 99 21.31 -4.90 -11.47
C ILE A 99 21.55 -6.39 -11.69
N LEU A 100 20.52 -7.09 -12.17
CA LEU A 100 20.62 -8.43 -12.71
C LEU A 100 21.57 -8.43 -13.93
N PRO A 101 22.71 -9.15 -13.91
CA PRO A 101 23.41 -9.45 -15.14
C PRO A 101 22.79 -10.72 -15.73
N SER A 102 21.80 -10.57 -16.60
CA SER A 102 21.46 -11.66 -17.52
C SER A 102 21.90 -11.28 -18.95
N GLN A 103 22.77 -12.14 -19.47
CA GLN A 103 23.01 -12.39 -20.88
C GLN A 103 23.53 -11.24 -21.76
N ALA A 104 24.85 -11.20 -21.91
CA ALA A 104 25.48 -10.89 -23.19
C ALA A 104 26.88 -11.55 -23.26
N GLU A 105 26.92 -12.89 -23.23
CA GLU A 105 27.98 -13.58 -23.98
C GLU A 105 27.64 -13.48 -25.47
N PHE A 106 28.69 -13.51 -26.29
CA PHE A 106 28.71 -13.43 -27.77
C PHE A 106 28.69 -12.02 -28.37
N LEU A 107 29.88 -11.42 -28.51
CA LEU A 107 30.62 -11.45 -29.78
C LEU A 107 31.90 -10.58 -29.73
N ARG A 108 33.00 -11.21 -30.18
CA ARG A 108 34.26 -10.67 -30.74
C ARG A 108 35.47 -10.44 -29.82
N ASN A 109 36.34 -11.46 -29.83
CA ASN A 109 37.73 -11.26 -30.29
C ASN A 109 37.70 -10.80 -31.76
N PRO A 110 38.59 -9.89 -32.23
CA PRO A 110 40.00 -10.24 -32.41
C PRO A 110 41.02 -9.11 -32.17
N HIS A 111 42.27 -9.51 -31.93
CA HIS A 111 43.58 -8.89 -32.24
C HIS A 111 43.75 -7.36 -32.37
N GLN A 112 44.96 -6.92 -31.96
CA GLN A 112 45.75 -5.73 -32.36
C GLN A 112 45.89 -4.66 -31.25
N TRP A 113 47.07 -4.25 -30.76
CA TRP A 113 48.49 -4.45 -31.09
C TRP A 113 49.31 -4.57 -29.79
#